data_AF-A0A372QBF7-F1
#
_entry.id   AF-A0A372QBF7-F1
#
_cell.length_a   1.000
_cell.length_b   1.000
_cell.length_c   1.000
_cell.angle_alpha   90.00
_cell.angle_beta   90.00
_cell.angle_gamma   90.00
#
_symmetry.space_group_name_H-M   'P 1'
#
loop_
_entity.id
_entity.type
_entity.pdbx_description
1 polymer ?
#
loop_
_entity_poly.entity_id
_entity_poly.type
_entity_poly.pdbx_seq_one_letter_code
_entity_poly.pdbx_strand_id
1 'polypeptide(L)'
;MAQSLLSESLSDAPASYYCGFKASDIGQYFYKIHDDSVRPREFLGADNKDEIEAILSDREGHSLHEFIDGDEPFRPIIDFDLPVETLNAITPKLSGGQAKNILCRSFRDTCLEIFPKWDKNTMSIADSSDEKKISLHVLTSGMRLPNIAQVTMFTELVRKKLPEGLQGK
;
A
#
# COMPACT_ATOMS: atom_id res chain seq x y z
N MET A 1 64.39 -12.24 16.02
CA MET A 1 64.20 -13.67 16.36
C MET A 1 62.91 -13.81 17.14
N ALA A 2 62.10 -14.81 16.72
CA ALA A 2 61.09 -15.60 17.45
C ALA A 2 60.24 -14.91 18.54
N GLN A 3 58.93 -14.75 18.30
CA GLN A 3 57.85 -15.73 18.55
C GLN A 3 57.59 -16.03 20.04
N SER A 4 56.41 -15.63 20.50
CA SER A 4 55.62 -16.37 21.48
C SER A 4 54.14 -16.14 21.15
N LEU A 5 53.49 -17.22 20.72
CA LEU A 5 52.08 -17.37 20.43
C LEU A 5 51.36 -17.82 21.71
N LEU A 6 50.38 -17.05 22.18
CA LEU A 6 49.30 -17.43 23.12
C LEU A 6 48.21 -16.37 22.90
N SER A 7 46.93 -16.62 22.69
CA SER A 7 46.09 -17.81 22.76
C SER A 7 44.83 -17.50 21.96
N GLU A 8 44.31 -18.49 21.25
CA GLU A 8 43.01 -18.47 20.59
C GLU A 8 41.89 -18.09 21.56
N SER A 9 41.11 -17.06 21.22
CA SER A 9 39.66 -16.98 21.52
C SER A 9 39.03 -15.74 20.87
N LEU A 10 38.83 -15.75 19.56
CA LEU A 10 37.88 -14.86 18.91
C LEU A 10 36.87 -15.72 18.16
N SER A 11 35.81 -16.01 18.90
CA SER A 11 34.49 -16.50 18.50
C SER A 11 34.23 -16.52 16.99
N ASP A 12 33.98 -17.71 16.46
CA ASP A 12 33.19 -17.92 15.25
C ASP A 12 31.80 -17.30 15.43
N ALA A 13 31.62 -16.07 14.93
CA ALA A 13 30.35 -15.51 14.49
C ALA A 13 30.61 -14.15 13.82
N PRO A 14 30.26 -13.94 12.54
CA PRO A 14 29.92 -12.60 12.09
C PRO A 14 28.55 -12.26 12.67
N ALA A 15 28.51 -11.85 13.93
CA ALA A 15 27.41 -11.04 14.44
C ALA A 15 27.58 -9.62 13.88
N SER A 16 27.40 -9.45 12.57
CA SER A 16 27.01 -8.16 12.03
C SER A 16 25.49 -8.09 12.15
N TYR A 17 25.01 -7.50 13.24
CA TYR A 17 23.69 -6.87 13.23
C TYR A 17 23.65 -5.95 12.01
N TYR A 18 23.06 -6.43 10.92
CA TYR A 18 22.81 -5.63 9.73
C TYR A 18 21.81 -4.57 10.19
N CYS A 19 22.32 -3.39 10.54
CA CYS A 19 21.47 -2.25 10.85
C CYS A 19 20.69 -1.97 9.56
N GLY A 20 19.42 -2.37 9.54
CA GLY A 20 18.51 -2.15 8.42
C GLY A 20 18.62 -0.72 7.92
N PHE A 21 18.54 -0.55 6.60
CA PHE A 21 18.65 0.73 5.91
C PHE A 21 17.94 1.85 6.69
N LYS A 22 18.58 3.02 6.85
CA LYS A 22 17.84 4.20 7.31
C LYS A 22 16.84 4.56 6.21
N ALA A 23 15.72 5.20 6.57
CA ALA A 23 14.76 5.68 5.58
C ALA A 23 15.40 6.58 4.49
N SER A 24 16.52 7.24 4.79
CA SER A 24 17.32 8.00 3.81
C SER A 24 17.99 7.13 2.74
N ASP A 25 18.32 5.88 3.07
CA ASP A 25 19.14 5.01 2.23
C ASP A 25 18.31 4.24 1.21
N ILE A 26 16.98 4.13 1.45
CA ILE A 26 16.03 3.55 0.50
C ILE A 26 15.49 4.56 -0.52
N GLY A 27 15.86 5.83 -0.41
CA GLY A 27 15.36 6.91 -1.27
C GLY A 27 15.61 6.68 -2.76
N GLN A 28 16.62 5.87 -3.10
CA GLN A 28 16.99 5.53 -4.48
C GLN A 28 16.10 4.47 -5.14
N TYR A 29 15.37 3.68 -4.36
CA TYR A 29 14.57 2.56 -4.89
C TYR A 29 13.19 3.02 -5.34
N PHE A 30 12.70 2.47 -6.45
CA PHE A 30 11.35 2.75 -6.95
C PHE A 30 10.24 2.22 -6.04
N TYR A 31 10.48 1.09 -5.38
CA TYR A 31 9.56 0.47 -4.43
C TYR A 31 10.23 0.39 -3.07
N LYS A 32 9.60 1.05 -2.09
CA LYS A 32 10.07 1.13 -0.71
C LYS A 32 9.10 0.33 0.15
N ILE A 33 9.61 -0.61 0.93
CA ILE A 33 8.82 -1.53 1.76
C ILE A 33 9.33 -1.43 3.20
N HIS A 34 8.44 -1.48 4.18
CA HIS A 34 8.81 -1.69 5.58
C HIS A 34 8.20 -2.99 6.11
N ASP A 35 8.98 -3.67 6.94
CA ASP A 35 8.61 -4.92 7.61
C ASP A 35 8.30 -4.64 9.09
N ASP A 36 7.03 -4.83 9.44
CA ASP A 36 6.50 -4.60 10.79
C ASP A 36 6.63 -5.84 11.71
N SER A 37 7.03 -7.00 11.17
CA SER A 37 7.19 -8.24 11.93
C SER A 37 8.51 -8.29 12.70
N VAL A 38 9.48 -7.45 12.35
CA VAL A 38 10.81 -7.38 12.96
C VAL A 38 10.99 -6.08 13.76
N ARG A 39 11.84 -6.13 14.80
CA ARG A 39 12.14 -4.96 15.65
C ARG A 39 13.66 -4.76 15.78
N PRO A 40 14.19 -3.55 15.50
CA PRO A 40 13.49 -2.37 14.95
C PRO A 40 12.92 -2.63 13.55
N ARG A 41 11.95 -1.80 13.10
CA ARG A 41 11.36 -1.92 11.76
C ARG A 41 12.47 -1.92 10.71
N GLU A 42 12.41 -2.89 9.80
CA GLU A 42 13.36 -2.98 8.69
C GLU A 42 12.77 -2.33 7.45
N PHE A 43 13.61 -1.62 6.68
CA PHE A 43 13.25 -1.04 5.40
C PHE A 43 13.96 -1.78 4.28
N LEU A 44 13.22 -2.07 3.22
CA LEU A 44 13.65 -2.81 2.04
C LEU A 44 13.35 -1.97 0.79
N GLY A 45 14.18 -2.13 -0.23
CA GLY A 45 14.04 -1.44 -1.51
C GLY A 45 14.11 -2.41 -2.67
N ALA A 46 13.30 -2.16 -3.70
CA ALA A 46 13.31 -2.90 -4.96
C ALA A 46 13.06 -1.94 -6.13
N ASP A 47 13.65 -2.24 -7.29
CA ASP A 47 13.50 -1.43 -8.50
C ASP A 47 12.63 -2.08 -9.58
N ASN A 48 12.34 -3.37 -9.43
CA ASN A 48 11.57 -4.13 -10.40
C ASN A 48 10.74 -5.23 -9.74
N LYS A 49 9.86 -5.84 -10.55
CA LYS A 49 8.96 -6.88 -10.08
C LYS A 49 9.69 -8.07 -9.48
N ASP A 50 10.77 -8.54 -10.11
CA ASP A 50 11.47 -9.75 -9.67
C ASP A 50 12.12 -9.55 -8.29
N GLU A 51 12.65 -8.37 -8.02
CA GLU A 51 13.16 -7.99 -6.69
C GLU A 51 12.04 -7.88 -5.65
N ILE A 52 10.86 -7.37 -6.01
CA ILE A 52 9.69 -7.38 -5.11
C ILE A 52 9.30 -8.83 -4.79
N GLU A 53 9.17 -9.70 -5.79
CA GLU A 53 8.80 -11.10 -5.58
C GLU A 53 9.84 -11.85 -4.72
N ALA A 54 11.13 -11.52 -4.89
CA ALA A 54 12.19 -12.05 -4.03
C ALA A 54 12.03 -11.61 -2.57
N ILE A 55 11.72 -10.33 -2.32
CA ILE A 55 11.43 -9.82 -0.97
C ILE A 55 10.20 -10.51 -0.37
N LEU A 56 9.10 -10.63 -1.14
CA LEU A 56 7.87 -11.28 -0.69
C LEU A 56 8.10 -12.76 -0.33
N SER A 57 8.96 -13.45 -1.10
CA SER A 57 9.32 -14.85 -0.86
C SER A 57 10.23 -15.02 0.36
N ASP A 58 11.24 -14.16 0.53
CA ASP A 58 12.15 -14.19 1.70
C ASP A 58 11.41 -13.90 3.02
N ARG A 59 10.40 -13.03 2.95
CA ARG A 59 9.62 -12.57 4.11
C ARG A 59 8.24 -13.20 4.16
N GLU A 60 8.12 -14.46 3.73
CA GLU A 60 6.85 -15.19 3.80
C GLU A 60 6.32 -15.21 5.25
N GLY A 61 5.04 -14.82 5.42
CA GLY A 61 4.40 -14.72 6.74
C GLY A 61 4.66 -13.41 7.49
N HIS A 62 5.49 -12.51 6.96
CA HIS A 62 5.71 -11.18 7.54
C HIS A 62 4.62 -10.18 7.11
N SER A 63 4.45 -9.14 7.92
CA SER A 63 3.58 -8.00 7.62
C SER A 63 4.37 -6.91 6.90
N LEU A 64 4.39 -6.99 5.57
CA LEU A 64 5.06 -6.03 4.71
C LEU A 64 4.11 -4.93 4.24
N HIS A 65 4.62 -3.70 4.20
CA HIS A 65 3.84 -2.51 3.84
C HIS A 65 4.63 -1.58 2.92
N GLU A 66 3.96 -1.01 1.92
CA GLU A 66 4.55 0.06 1.12
C GLU A 66 4.90 1.26 2.02
N PHE A 67 6.13 1.74 1.89
CA PHE A 67 6.58 2.97 2.52
C PHE A 67 6.37 4.14 1.56
N ILE A 68 5.48 5.07 1.95
CA ILE A 68 5.20 6.27 1.18
C ILE A 68 6.03 7.42 1.74
N ASP A 69 6.95 7.91 0.92
CA ASP A 69 7.75 9.07 1.26
C ASP A 69 6.88 10.35 1.21
N GLY A 70 6.95 11.17 2.26
CA GLY A 70 6.11 12.37 2.39
C GLY A 70 6.43 13.46 1.37
N ASP A 71 7.63 13.42 0.79
CA ASP A 71 8.10 14.38 -0.21
C ASP A 71 7.73 13.98 -1.66
N GLU A 72 7.23 12.75 -1.88
CA GLU A 72 6.82 12.29 -3.20
C GLU A 72 5.35 12.58 -3.51
N PRO A 73 5.01 12.87 -4.78
CA PRO A 73 3.63 12.94 -5.21
C PRO A 73 2.87 11.62 -4.92
N PHE A 74 1.71 11.75 -4.29
CA PHE A 74 0.90 10.63 -3.84
C PHE A 74 0.12 10.00 -5.00
N ARG A 75 0.05 8.68 -5.03
CA ARG A 75 -0.92 7.97 -5.86
C ARG A 75 -2.31 8.13 -5.24
N PRO A 76 -3.35 8.48 -6.02
CA PRO A 76 -4.72 8.37 -5.53
C PRO A 76 -5.00 6.93 -5.12
N ILE A 77 -5.42 6.76 -3.87
CA ILE A 77 -5.67 5.48 -3.24
C ILE A 77 -6.85 5.64 -2.29
N ILE A 78 -7.79 4.69 -2.34
CA ILE A 78 -8.91 4.64 -1.42
C ILE A 78 -9.08 3.20 -0.96
N ASP A 79 -9.09 3.04 0.36
CA ASP A 79 -9.45 1.81 1.03
C ASP A 79 -10.93 1.88 1.42
N PHE A 80 -11.75 1.05 0.79
CA PHE A 80 -13.16 0.89 1.12
C PHE A 80 -13.31 -0.28 2.07
N ASP A 81 -13.78 -0.03 3.29
CA ASP A 81 -14.15 -1.05 4.26
C ASP A 81 -15.62 -0.88 4.66
N LEU A 82 -16.51 -1.66 4.03
CA LEU A 82 -17.95 -1.54 4.16
C LEU A 82 -18.56 -2.86 4.69
N PRO A 83 -19.07 -2.89 5.93
CA PRO A 83 -19.81 -4.03 6.43
C PRO A 83 -21.05 -4.33 5.57
N VAL A 84 -21.29 -5.60 5.27
CA VAL A 84 -22.45 -6.06 4.49
C VAL A 84 -23.76 -5.73 5.23
N GLU A 85 -23.77 -5.76 6.56
CA GLU A 85 -24.91 -5.33 7.37
C GLU A 85 -25.28 -3.85 7.13
N THR A 86 -24.26 -2.98 7.12
CA THR A 86 -24.42 -1.56 6.81
C THR A 86 -24.97 -1.37 5.39
N LEU A 87 -24.39 -2.07 4.41
CA LEU A 87 -24.88 -2.05 3.03
C LEU A 87 -26.36 -2.45 2.94
N ASN A 88 -26.74 -3.54 3.61
CA ASN A 88 -28.10 -4.07 3.61
C ASN A 88 -29.09 -3.10 4.27
N ALA A 89 -28.67 -2.39 5.32
CA ALA A 89 -29.50 -1.38 5.99
C ALA A 89 -29.73 -0.14 5.11
N ILE A 90 -28.72 0.26 4.35
CA ILE A 90 -28.75 1.43 3.45
C ILE A 90 -29.52 1.14 2.16
N THR A 91 -29.26 -0.01 1.54
CA THR A 91 -29.87 -0.38 0.26
C THR A 91 -30.09 -1.89 0.23
N PRO A 92 -31.21 -2.38 0.79
CA PRO A 92 -31.49 -3.82 0.91
C PRO A 92 -31.64 -4.55 -0.44
N LYS A 93 -31.53 -3.84 -1.56
CA LYS A 93 -31.61 -4.36 -2.93
C LYS A 93 -30.26 -4.42 -3.65
N LEU A 94 -29.19 -3.92 -3.04
CA LEU A 94 -27.89 -3.87 -3.69
C LEU A 94 -27.10 -5.13 -3.32
N SER A 95 -26.72 -5.94 -4.31
CA SER A 95 -25.81 -7.06 -4.06
C SER A 95 -24.40 -6.58 -3.75
N GLY A 96 -23.60 -7.40 -3.07
CA GLY A 96 -22.21 -7.07 -2.79
C GLY A 96 -21.39 -6.79 -4.06
N GLY A 97 -21.62 -7.55 -5.14
CA GLY A 97 -20.98 -7.27 -6.44
C GLY A 97 -21.40 -5.94 -7.06
N GLN A 98 -22.67 -5.53 -6.89
CA GLN A 98 -23.13 -4.22 -7.34
C GLN A 98 -22.50 -3.08 -6.51
N ALA A 99 -22.38 -3.25 -5.19
CA ALA A 99 -21.64 -2.33 -4.33
C ALA A 99 -20.20 -2.15 -4.80
N LYS A 100 -19.45 -3.25 -4.97
CA LYS A 100 -18.07 -3.22 -5.46
C LYS A 100 -17.94 -2.43 -6.77
N ASN A 101 -18.83 -2.71 -7.73
CA ASN A 101 -18.84 -2.01 -9.01
C ASN A 101 -19.11 -0.50 -8.87
N ILE A 102 -20.00 -0.10 -7.97
CA ILE A 102 -20.28 1.33 -7.70
C ILE A 102 -19.07 2.02 -7.07
N LEU A 103 -18.42 1.38 -6.10
CA LEU A 103 -17.22 1.92 -5.44
C LEU A 103 -16.10 2.14 -6.47
N CYS A 104 -15.74 1.11 -7.24
CA CYS A 104 -14.70 1.20 -8.27
C CYS A 104 -15.06 2.21 -9.36
N ARG A 105 -16.33 2.27 -9.78
CA ARG A 105 -16.79 3.23 -10.79
C ARG A 105 -16.67 4.66 -10.29
N SER A 106 -17.02 4.93 -9.03
CA SER A 106 -16.97 6.28 -8.46
C SER A 106 -15.53 6.78 -8.38
N PHE A 107 -14.59 5.91 -8.01
CA PHE A 107 -13.16 6.21 -8.09
C PHE A 107 -12.72 6.53 -9.53
N ARG A 108 -12.99 5.61 -10.47
CA ARG A 108 -12.61 5.76 -11.88
C ARG A 108 -13.18 7.02 -12.53
N ASP A 109 -14.45 7.30 -12.31
CA ASP A 109 -15.15 8.43 -12.91
C ASP A 109 -14.59 9.76 -12.33
N THR A 110 -14.15 9.76 -11.05
CA THR A 110 -13.43 10.90 -10.44
C THR A 110 -12.04 11.10 -11.04
N CYS A 111 -11.30 10.01 -11.28
CA CYS A 111 -10.01 10.08 -11.96
C CYS A 111 -10.13 10.72 -13.35
N LEU A 112 -11.12 10.31 -14.14
CA LEU A 112 -11.38 10.85 -15.47
C LEU A 112 -11.84 12.31 -15.44
N GLU A 113 -12.56 12.73 -14.40
CA GLU A 113 -12.97 14.14 -14.25
C GLU A 113 -11.78 15.05 -14.01
N ILE A 114 -10.86 14.66 -13.13
CA ILE A 114 -9.69 15.47 -12.77
C ILE A 114 -8.60 15.37 -13.84
N PHE A 115 -8.43 14.19 -14.43
CA PHE A 115 -7.45 13.91 -15.48
C PHE A 115 -8.11 13.23 -16.68
N PRO A 116 -8.72 14.01 -17.61
CA PRO A 116 -9.47 13.45 -18.75
C PRO A 116 -8.65 12.57 -19.71
N LYS A 117 -7.31 12.68 -19.67
CA LYS A 117 -6.38 11.88 -20.47
C LYS A 117 -5.82 10.66 -19.72
N TRP A 118 -6.27 10.42 -18.49
CA TRP A 118 -5.80 9.29 -17.68
C TRP A 118 -6.14 7.94 -18.34
N ASP A 119 -5.17 7.04 -18.38
CA ASP A 119 -5.38 5.67 -18.85
C ASP A 119 -5.97 4.81 -17.73
N LYS A 120 -7.24 4.43 -17.90
CA LYS A 120 -7.98 3.54 -16.99
C LYS A 120 -7.30 2.18 -16.75
N ASN A 121 -6.43 1.72 -17.64
CA ASN A 121 -5.70 0.45 -17.47
C ASN A 121 -4.64 0.54 -16.36
N THR A 122 -4.30 1.75 -15.92
CA THR A 122 -3.41 1.98 -14.77
C THR A 122 -4.15 1.94 -13.43
N MET A 123 -5.44 1.60 -13.42
CA MET A 123 -6.21 1.35 -12.20
C MET A 123 -5.96 -0.08 -11.72
N SER A 124 -5.74 -0.25 -10.42
CA SER A 124 -5.57 -1.55 -9.79
C SER A 124 -6.52 -1.68 -8.60
N ILE A 125 -7.04 -2.89 -8.41
CA ILE A 125 -8.01 -3.21 -7.35
C ILE A 125 -7.47 -4.45 -6.64
N ALA A 126 -7.24 -4.34 -5.34
CA ALA A 126 -7.07 -5.47 -4.44
C ALA A 126 -8.39 -5.72 -3.71
N ASP A 127 -8.88 -6.96 -3.73
CA ASP A 127 -10.16 -7.35 -3.15
C ASP A 127 -9.91 -8.37 -2.03
N SER A 128 -10.27 -7.99 -0.80
CA SER A 128 -10.20 -8.83 0.39
C SER A 128 -11.57 -8.98 1.05
N SER A 129 -12.64 -8.84 0.26
CA SER A 129 -14.02 -8.94 0.74
C SER A 129 -14.37 -10.38 1.12
N ASP A 130 -15.26 -10.50 2.11
CA ASP A 130 -15.85 -11.76 2.54
C ASP A 130 -17.38 -11.62 2.70
N GLU A 131 -18.02 -12.61 3.32
CA GLU A 131 -19.47 -12.60 3.55
C GLU A 131 -19.94 -11.46 4.49
N LYS A 132 -19.05 -10.93 5.33
CA LYS A 132 -19.33 -9.93 6.36
C LYS A 132 -18.96 -8.52 5.92
N LYS A 133 -17.96 -8.36 5.05
CA LYS A 133 -17.48 -7.05 4.61
C LYS A 133 -17.08 -7.00 3.14
N ILE A 134 -17.29 -5.84 2.53
CA ILE A 134 -16.70 -5.45 1.26
C ILE A 134 -15.45 -4.65 1.59
N SER A 135 -14.29 -5.21 1.23
CA SER A 135 -12.97 -4.63 1.51
C SER A 135 -12.24 -4.49 0.18
N LEU A 136 -12.18 -3.27 -0.35
CA LEU A 136 -11.54 -2.97 -1.63
C LEU A 136 -10.47 -1.91 -1.47
N HIS A 137 -9.28 -2.23 -1.96
CA HIS A 137 -8.19 -1.28 -2.05
C HIS A 137 -8.03 -0.86 -3.52
N VAL A 138 -8.43 0.37 -3.83
CA VAL A 138 -8.47 0.89 -5.21
C VAL A 138 -7.42 1.98 -5.36
N LEU A 139 -6.50 1.80 -6.31
CA LEU A 139 -5.43 2.75 -6.59
C LEU A 139 -5.23 2.97 -8.09
N THR A 140 -4.45 3.99 -8.43
CA THR A 140 -3.92 4.12 -9.79
C THR A 140 -2.45 4.52 -9.82
N SER A 141 -1.69 3.91 -10.73
CA SER A 141 -0.29 4.26 -11.00
C SER A 141 -0.12 5.36 -12.05
N GLY A 142 -1.16 5.63 -12.85
CA GLY A 142 -1.14 6.61 -13.96
C GLY A 142 -1.45 8.05 -13.55
N MET A 143 -1.65 8.30 -12.26
CA MET A 143 -1.92 9.63 -11.70
C MET A 143 -1.11 9.88 -10.45
N ARG A 144 -0.74 11.14 -10.24
CA ARG A 144 -0.05 11.62 -9.04
C ARG A 144 -0.67 12.92 -8.56
N LEU A 145 -0.90 13.02 -7.27
CA LEU A 145 -1.40 14.21 -6.58
C LEU A 145 -0.24 14.85 -5.82
N PRO A 146 -0.08 16.18 -5.89
CA PRO A 146 1.17 16.83 -5.45
C PRO A 146 1.34 16.88 -3.93
N ASN A 147 0.28 16.69 -3.15
CA ASN A 147 0.35 16.73 -1.68
C ASN A 147 -0.89 16.08 -1.05
N ILE A 148 -0.82 15.90 0.27
CA ILE A 148 -1.89 15.29 1.07
C ILE A 148 -3.22 16.05 0.97
N ALA A 149 -3.21 17.38 0.85
CA ALA A 149 -4.45 18.16 0.75
C ALA A 149 -5.23 17.82 -0.55
N GLN A 150 -4.51 17.63 -1.65
CA GLN A 150 -5.10 17.18 -2.92
C GLN A 150 -5.62 15.74 -2.82
N VAL A 151 -4.94 14.86 -2.08
CA VAL A 151 -5.43 13.52 -1.78
C VAL A 151 -6.74 13.59 -0.98
N THR A 152 -6.81 14.42 0.06
CA THR A 152 -8.04 14.61 0.84
C THR A 152 -9.18 15.13 -0.03
N MET A 153 -8.93 16.13 -0.88
CA MET A 153 -9.94 16.64 -1.82
C MET A 153 -10.40 15.56 -2.80
N PHE A 154 -9.48 14.76 -3.32
CA PHE A 154 -9.80 13.63 -4.20
C PHE A 154 -10.72 12.62 -3.51
N THR A 155 -10.37 12.20 -2.28
CA THR A 155 -11.17 11.26 -1.49
C THR A 155 -12.57 11.80 -1.23
N GLU A 156 -12.70 13.09 -0.90
CA GLU A 156 -13.99 13.75 -0.72
C GLU A 156 -14.82 13.81 -2.00
N LEU A 157 -14.20 14.00 -3.16
CA LEU A 157 -14.89 13.96 -4.45
C LEU A 157 -15.41 12.57 -4.78
N VAL A 158 -14.61 11.52 -4.54
CA VAL A 158 -15.07 10.13 -4.71
C VAL A 158 -16.24 9.85 -3.78
N ARG A 159 -16.14 10.25 -2.50
CA ARG A 159 -17.19 10.08 -1.49
C ARG A 159 -18.51 10.72 -1.92
N LYS A 160 -18.49 11.98 -2.38
CA LYS A 160 -19.69 12.71 -2.84
C LYS A 160 -20.37 12.10 -4.06
N LYS A 161 -19.64 11.29 -4.84
CA LYS A 161 -20.18 10.59 -6.01
C LYS A 161 -20.80 9.22 -5.67
N LEU A 162 -20.57 8.72 -4.45
CA LEU A 162 -21.26 7.52 -3.99
C LEU A 162 -22.75 7.79 -3.81
N PRO A 163 -23.62 6.76 -3.91
CA PRO A 163 -25.02 6.87 -3.49
C PRO A 163 -25.11 7.41 -2.05
N GLU A 164 -26.10 8.27 -1.76
CA GLU A 164 -26.21 9.01 -0.48
C GLU A 164 -25.99 8.14 0.76
N GLY A 165 -26.58 6.95 0.81
CA GLY A 165 -26.42 6.09 1.96
C GLY A 165 -24.99 5.53 2.13
N LEU A 166 -24.19 5.47 1.07
CA LEU A 166 -22.79 5.01 1.08
C LEU A 166 -21.78 6.15 1.28
N GLN A 167 -22.21 7.42 1.32
CA GLN A 167 -21.30 8.55 1.47
C GLN A 167 -20.68 8.65 2.88
N GLY A 168 -21.16 7.85 3.84
CA GLY A 168 -20.83 8.02 5.26
C GLY A 168 -21.34 9.36 5.79
N LYS A 169 -21.55 9.45 7.12
CA LYS A 169 -21.73 10.76 7.77
C LYS A 169 -20.38 11.25 8.25
#